data_AF-A0A2A2FGY1-F1
#
_entry.id   AF-A0A2A2FGY1-F1
#
_cell.length_a   1.000
_cell.length_b   1.000
_cell.length_c   1.000
_cell.angle_alpha   90.00
_cell.angle_beta   90.00
_cell.angle_gamma   90.00
#
_symmetry.space_group_name_H-M   'P 1'
#
loop_
_entity.id
_entity.type
_entity.pdbx_description
1 polymer ?
#
loop_
_entity_poly.entity_id
_entity_poly.type
_entity_poly.pdbx_seq_one_letter_code
_entity_poly.pdbx_strand_id
1 'polypeptide(L)'
;MYWRGHVGIALLAYAPVAAAVRVAGEPGLAVLGAAVAVAFATVPDLDHRLPVAHRGPTHTVGFVVATGTVVAVAGGLVFPARGGINLLASGGSALPAWTPVFAGGVATLSLCSHVAADAITPMGIRPFRPLSTWHVTFDLTPAANPRANRLFLGLGVAALALSVALTP
;
A
#
# COMPACT_ATOMS: atom_id res chain seq x y z
N MET A 1 7.00 11.21 -4.68
CA MET A 1 8.37 10.92 -4.19
C MET A 1 9.00 9.90 -5.14
N TYR A 2 10.19 9.33 -4.88
CA TYR A 2 10.67 8.18 -5.65
C TYR A 2 10.29 6.87 -4.95
N TRP A 3 10.45 5.74 -5.65
CA TRP A 3 9.99 4.42 -5.19
C TRP A 3 10.40 4.09 -3.75
N ARG A 4 11.62 4.45 -3.34
CA ARG A 4 12.13 4.21 -1.99
C ARG A 4 11.27 4.93 -0.92
N GLY A 5 10.93 6.18 -1.18
CA GLY A 5 10.06 6.96 -0.29
C GLY A 5 8.67 6.35 -0.17
N HIS A 6 8.05 6.01 -1.31
CA HIS A 6 6.71 5.43 -1.32
C HIS A 6 6.65 4.05 -0.67
N VAL A 7 7.59 3.15 -1.00
CA VAL A 7 7.68 1.83 -0.36
C VAL A 7 7.90 1.98 1.15
N GLY A 8 8.78 2.90 1.56
CA GLY A 8 9.01 3.18 2.97
C GLY A 8 7.75 3.63 3.72
N ILE A 9 7.02 4.60 3.17
CA ILE A 9 5.80 5.12 3.79
C ILE A 9 4.68 4.06 3.78
N ALA A 10 4.58 3.26 2.72
CA ALA A 10 3.63 2.15 2.66
C ALA A 10 3.91 1.09 3.73
N LEU A 11 5.18 0.69 3.90
CA LEU A 11 5.58 -0.25 4.96
C LEU A 11 5.36 0.33 6.35
N LEU A 12 5.63 1.63 6.54
CA LEU A 12 5.38 2.33 7.80
C LEU A 12 3.89 2.32 8.15
N ALA A 13 3.02 2.63 7.18
CA ALA A 13 1.57 2.59 7.36
C ALA A 13 1.04 1.16 7.60
N TYR A 14 1.66 0.16 6.96
CA TYR A 14 1.27 -1.23 7.08
C TYR A 14 1.74 -1.91 8.39
N ALA A 15 2.84 -1.45 9.00
CA ALA A 15 3.40 -2.03 10.22
C ALA A 15 2.37 -2.30 11.35
N PRO A 16 1.47 -1.37 11.74
CA PRO A 16 0.45 -1.67 12.75
C PRO A 16 -0.55 -2.74 12.31
N VAL A 17 -0.87 -2.82 11.01
CA VAL A 17 -1.74 -3.87 10.46
C VAL A 17 -1.05 -5.23 10.50
N ALA A 18 0.25 -5.29 10.15
CA ALA A 18 1.06 -6.49 10.27
C ALA A 18 1.08 -7.03 11.70
N ALA A 19 1.28 -6.16 12.69
CA ALA A 19 1.24 -6.52 14.10
C ALA A 19 -0.14 -7.10 14.48
N ALA A 20 -1.22 -6.43 14.08
CA ALA A 20 -2.58 -6.85 14.40
C ALA A 20 -2.91 -8.25 13.86
N VAL A 21 -2.57 -8.54 12.60
CA VAL A 21 -2.84 -9.88 12.02
C VAL A 21 -1.94 -10.97 12.60
N ARG A 22 -0.70 -10.65 12.97
CA ARG A 22 0.19 -11.60 13.67
C ARG A 22 -0.34 -11.95 15.06
N VAL A 23 -0.76 -10.96 15.83
CA VAL A 23 -1.41 -11.17 17.14
C VAL A 23 -2.71 -11.99 17.00
N ALA A 24 -3.41 -11.86 15.88
CA ALA A 24 -4.58 -12.68 15.57
C ALA A 24 -4.25 -14.13 15.13
N GLY A 25 -2.97 -14.51 15.09
CA GLY A 25 -2.53 -15.86 14.71
C GLY A 25 -2.37 -16.06 13.19
N GLU A 26 -2.32 -14.98 12.41
CA GLU A 26 -2.29 -15.02 10.94
C GLU A 26 -0.95 -14.48 10.35
N PRO A 27 0.20 -15.11 10.66
CA PRO A 27 1.50 -14.63 10.18
C PRO A 27 1.64 -14.71 8.65
N GLY A 28 0.92 -15.63 7.99
CA GLY A 28 0.86 -15.70 6.53
C GLY A 28 0.23 -14.45 5.90
N LEU A 29 -0.81 -13.89 6.54
CA LEU A 29 -1.41 -12.63 6.11
C LEU A 29 -0.48 -11.44 6.34
N ALA A 30 0.36 -11.48 7.39
CA ALA A 30 1.37 -10.45 7.60
C ALA A 30 2.37 -10.37 6.42
N VAL A 31 2.82 -11.53 5.92
CA VAL A 31 3.72 -11.61 4.77
C VAL A 31 3.01 -11.20 3.48
N LEU A 32 1.80 -11.71 3.25
CA LEU A 32 1.00 -11.36 2.08
C LEU A 32 0.72 -9.85 2.04
N GLY A 33 0.31 -9.26 3.16
CA GLY A 33 0.04 -7.84 3.24
C GLY A 33 1.29 -7.00 3.01
N ALA A 34 2.46 -7.40 3.54
CA ALA A 34 3.72 -6.71 3.23
C ALA A 34 4.01 -6.74 1.72
N ALA A 35 3.84 -7.89 1.07
CA ALA A 35 4.03 -8.04 -0.37
C ALA A 35 3.06 -7.14 -1.17
N VAL A 36 1.77 -7.13 -0.81
CA VAL A 36 0.76 -6.25 -1.41
C VAL A 36 1.12 -4.78 -1.18
N ALA A 37 1.52 -4.40 0.02
CA ALA A 37 1.88 -3.02 0.34
C ALA A 37 3.04 -2.53 -0.54
N VAL A 38 4.10 -3.33 -0.70
CA VAL A 38 5.23 -3.02 -1.58
C VAL A 38 4.80 -2.97 -3.05
N ALA A 39 4.04 -3.95 -3.52
CA ALA A 39 3.59 -4.02 -4.92
C ALA A 39 2.74 -2.81 -5.33
N PHE A 40 1.88 -2.33 -4.43
CA PHE A 40 0.98 -1.21 -4.69
C PHE A 40 1.57 0.17 -4.40
N ALA A 41 2.72 0.24 -3.72
CA ALA A 41 3.31 1.51 -3.26
C ALA A 41 3.60 2.50 -4.38
N THR A 42 3.81 2.04 -5.62
CA THR A 42 4.15 2.89 -6.78
C THR A 42 3.16 2.79 -7.93
N VAL A 43 2.02 2.10 -7.72
CA VAL A 43 0.99 1.94 -8.76
C VAL A 43 0.47 3.28 -9.30
N PRO A 44 0.22 4.33 -8.48
CA PRO A 44 -0.22 5.61 -9.01
C PRO A 44 0.77 6.26 -9.99
N ASP A 45 2.08 6.07 -9.76
CA ASP A 45 3.16 6.61 -10.61
C ASP A 45 3.34 5.87 -11.95
N LEU A 46 2.56 4.80 -12.19
CA LEU A 46 2.45 4.23 -13.53
C LEU A 46 1.88 5.25 -14.52
N ASP A 47 1.26 6.32 -14.04
CA ASP A 47 0.82 7.47 -14.85
C ASP A 47 1.94 8.11 -15.68
N HIS A 48 3.21 8.04 -15.25
CA HIS A 48 4.36 8.47 -16.04
C HIS A 48 4.51 7.70 -17.37
N ARG A 49 3.85 6.55 -17.50
CA ARG A 49 3.87 5.69 -18.69
C ARG A 49 2.54 5.66 -19.43
N LEU A 50 1.55 6.41 -18.96
CA LEU A 50 0.19 6.43 -19.51
C LEU A 50 -0.10 7.81 -20.12
N PRO A 51 -1.04 7.91 -21.07
CA PRO A 51 -1.45 9.18 -21.68
C PRO A 51 -2.40 9.96 -20.74
N VAL A 52 -2.03 10.10 -19.46
CA VAL A 52 -2.78 10.85 -18.45
C VAL A 52 -1.85 11.84 -17.74
N ALA A 53 -2.42 12.92 -17.19
CA ALA A 53 -1.63 13.87 -16.43
C ALA A 53 -1.08 13.23 -15.14
N HIS A 54 0.22 13.44 -14.88
CA HIS A 54 0.84 13.01 -13.63
C HIS A 54 0.16 13.69 -12.44
N ARG A 55 -0.10 12.91 -11.37
CA ARG A 55 -0.92 13.35 -10.22
C ARG A 55 -2.35 13.78 -10.59
N GLY A 56 -2.85 13.20 -11.66
CA GLY A 56 -4.20 13.34 -12.15
C GLY A 56 -5.11 12.25 -11.56
N PRO A 57 -5.82 11.47 -12.40
CA PRO A 57 -6.79 10.49 -11.93
C PRO A 57 -6.23 9.43 -10.96
N THR A 58 -4.98 9.01 -11.14
CA THR A 58 -4.28 7.99 -10.36
C THR A 58 -3.97 8.40 -8.91
N HIS A 59 -3.96 9.70 -8.61
CA HIS A 59 -3.64 10.24 -7.28
C HIS A 59 -4.88 10.80 -6.57
N THR A 60 -6.03 10.16 -6.78
CA THR A 60 -7.33 10.55 -6.21
C THR A 60 -7.86 9.50 -5.24
N VAL A 61 -8.73 9.93 -4.32
CA VAL A 61 -9.48 9.02 -3.44
C VAL A 61 -10.31 8.03 -4.25
N GLY A 62 -10.89 8.47 -5.37
CA GLY A 62 -11.64 7.59 -6.27
C GLY A 62 -10.79 6.44 -6.82
N PHE A 63 -9.56 6.73 -7.28
CA PHE A 63 -8.63 5.70 -7.75
C PHE A 63 -8.22 4.73 -6.64
N VAL A 64 -7.93 5.25 -5.45
CA VAL A 64 -7.57 4.45 -4.27
C VAL A 64 -8.67 3.45 -3.94
N VAL A 65 -9.92 3.93 -3.83
CA VAL A 65 -11.08 3.08 -3.52
C VAL A 65 -11.33 2.06 -4.63
N ALA A 66 -11.38 2.51 -5.90
CA ALA A 66 -11.65 1.63 -7.02
C ALA A 66 -10.61 0.50 -7.14
N THR A 67 -9.32 0.83 -7.02
CA THR A 67 -8.24 -0.16 -7.12
C THR A 67 -8.29 -1.14 -5.95
N GLY A 68 -8.51 -0.67 -4.73
CA GLY A 68 -8.68 -1.54 -3.56
C GLY A 68 -9.85 -2.52 -3.71
N THR A 69 -11.00 -2.04 -4.19
CA THR A 69 -12.16 -2.89 -4.50
C THR A 69 -11.84 -3.91 -5.58
N VAL A 70 -11.16 -3.51 -6.67
CA VAL A 70 -10.75 -4.45 -7.74
C VAL A 70 -9.84 -5.54 -7.19
N VAL A 71 -8.87 -5.21 -6.33
CA VAL A 71 -7.99 -6.20 -5.70
C VAL A 71 -8.79 -7.17 -4.83
N ALA A 72 -9.73 -6.68 -4.03
CA ALA A 72 -10.58 -7.55 -3.20
C ALA A 72 -11.45 -8.50 -4.04
N VAL A 73 -12.09 -7.99 -5.09
CA VAL A 73 -12.93 -8.79 -5.99
C VAL A 73 -12.08 -9.82 -6.75
N ALA A 74 -10.95 -9.40 -7.34
CA ALA A 74 -10.05 -10.30 -8.06
C ALA A 74 -9.51 -11.41 -7.15
N GLY A 75 -9.13 -11.06 -5.91
CA GLY A 75 -8.74 -12.04 -4.91
C GLY A 75 -9.84 -13.07 -4.62
N GLY A 76 -11.10 -12.66 -4.53
CA GLY A 76 -12.23 -13.56 -4.30
C GLY A 76 -12.52 -14.51 -5.47
N LEU A 77 -12.20 -14.09 -6.70
CA LEU A 77 -12.32 -14.93 -7.90
C LEU A 77 -11.17 -15.95 -8.02
N VAL A 78 -9.96 -15.58 -7.60
CA VAL A 78 -8.76 -16.45 -7.66
C VAL A 78 -8.70 -17.42 -6.48
N PHE A 79 -9.22 -17.01 -5.31
CA PHE A 79 -9.31 -17.83 -4.10
C PHE A 79 -10.77 -18.13 -3.77
N PRO A 80 -11.47 -18.99 -4.55
CA PRO A 80 -12.83 -19.37 -4.22
C PRO A 80 -12.86 -20.02 -2.83
N ALA A 81 -13.93 -19.75 -2.08
CA ALA A 81 -14.13 -20.10 -0.67
C ALA A 81 -14.03 -21.60 -0.31
N ARG A 82 -13.62 -22.46 -1.24
CA ARG A 82 -13.41 -23.90 -1.07
C ARG A 82 -12.09 -24.31 -1.74
N GLY A 83 -11.01 -24.35 -0.97
CA GLY A 83 -9.77 -25.05 -1.34
C GLY A 83 -8.77 -24.27 -2.21
N GLY A 84 -8.46 -23.02 -1.86
CA GLY A 84 -7.45 -22.22 -2.57
C GLY A 84 -6.09 -22.94 -2.71
N ILE A 85 -5.52 -22.89 -3.93
CA ILE A 85 -4.20 -23.44 -4.24
C ILE A 85 -3.16 -22.72 -3.39
N ASN A 86 -2.49 -23.51 -2.57
CA ASN A 86 -1.53 -23.03 -1.60
C ASN A 86 -0.15 -22.95 -2.26
N LEU A 87 0.08 -21.90 -3.06
CA LEU A 87 1.36 -21.66 -3.76
C LEU A 87 2.56 -21.45 -2.80
N LEU A 88 2.29 -21.33 -1.50
CA LEU A 88 3.28 -21.16 -0.44
C LEU A 88 3.21 -22.22 0.68
N ALA A 89 2.30 -23.21 0.62
CA ALA A 89 2.31 -24.28 1.61
C ALA A 89 3.14 -25.47 1.17
N SER A 90 4.44 -25.29 1.34
CA SER A 90 5.20 -26.30 2.06
C SER A 90 4.94 -26.14 3.56
N GLY A 91 3.75 -26.53 4.05
CA GLY A 91 3.49 -26.76 5.48
C GLY A 91 2.63 -25.76 6.28
N GLY A 92 1.98 -24.77 5.66
CA GLY A 92 1.13 -23.77 6.37
C GLY A 92 -0.38 -24.08 6.31
N SER A 93 -1.12 -23.67 7.35
CA SER A 93 -2.59 -23.64 7.37
C SER A 93 -3.14 -22.81 6.19
N ALA A 94 -4.31 -23.19 5.67
CA ALA A 94 -4.96 -22.44 4.61
C ALA A 94 -5.21 -20.98 5.06
N LEU A 95 -4.96 -20.02 4.16
CA LEU A 95 -5.25 -18.61 4.44
C LEU A 95 -6.75 -18.43 4.73
N PRO A 96 -7.14 -17.51 5.64
CA PRO A 96 -8.53 -17.31 6.01
C PRO A 96 -9.43 -16.90 4.84
N ALA A 97 -10.73 -17.20 4.92
CA ALA A 97 -11.69 -16.83 3.88
C ALA A 97 -11.78 -15.31 3.62
N TRP A 98 -11.39 -14.48 4.59
CA TRP A 98 -11.37 -13.02 4.48
C TRP A 98 -10.11 -12.45 3.81
N THR A 99 -9.18 -13.31 3.36
CA THR A 99 -7.93 -12.92 2.67
C THR A 99 -8.14 -11.94 1.51
N PRO A 100 -9.15 -12.09 0.63
CA PRO A 100 -9.35 -11.13 -0.46
C PRO A 100 -9.66 -9.72 0.04
N VAL A 101 -10.53 -9.59 1.05
CA VAL A 101 -10.89 -8.31 1.65
C VAL A 101 -9.67 -7.68 2.33
N PHE A 102 -8.86 -8.49 3.01
CA PHE A 102 -7.60 -8.04 3.58
C PHE A 102 -6.63 -7.50 2.52
N ALA A 103 -6.40 -8.26 1.44
CA ALA A 103 -5.52 -7.83 0.36
C ALA A 103 -5.99 -6.52 -0.28
N GLY A 104 -7.30 -6.37 -0.53
CA GLY A 104 -7.87 -5.11 -1.01
C GLY A 104 -7.71 -3.96 -0.01
N GLY A 105 -7.87 -4.23 1.29
CA GLY A 105 -7.65 -3.26 2.36
C GLY A 105 -6.19 -2.80 2.44
N VAL A 106 -5.23 -3.71 2.34
CA VAL A 106 -3.80 -3.37 2.34
C VAL A 106 -3.39 -2.63 1.06
N ALA A 107 -3.92 -3.02 -0.10
CA ALA A 107 -3.73 -2.26 -1.33
C ALA A 107 -4.26 -0.83 -1.19
N THR A 108 -5.47 -0.67 -0.63
CA THR A 108 -6.07 0.64 -0.35
C THR A 108 -5.18 1.46 0.58
N LEU A 109 -4.69 0.86 1.67
CA LEU A 109 -3.79 1.52 2.62
C LEU A 109 -2.48 1.98 1.96
N SER A 110 -1.88 1.12 1.13
CA SER A 110 -0.66 1.45 0.39
C SER A 110 -0.89 2.61 -0.59
N LEU A 111 -1.99 2.61 -1.32
CA LEU A 111 -2.35 3.70 -2.24
C LEU A 111 -2.67 5.00 -1.49
N CYS A 112 -3.38 4.94 -0.35
CA CYS A 112 -3.55 6.09 0.54
C CYS A 112 -2.19 6.65 0.99
N SER A 113 -1.27 5.77 1.39
CA SER A 113 0.07 6.15 1.84
C SER A 113 0.87 6.83 0.72
N HIS A 114 0.70 6.38 -0.53
CA HIS A 114 1.29 7.00 -1.70
C HIS A 114 0.78 8.43 -1.91
N VAL A 115 -0.55 8.59 -1.92
CA VAL A 115 -1.20 9.91 -2.10
C VAL A 115 -0.79 10.86 -0.97
N ALA A 116 -0.75 10.38 0.27
CA ALA A 116 -0.27 11.16 1.42
C ALA A 116 1.21 11.54 1.29
N ALA A 117 2.06 10.61 0.83
CA ALA A 117 3.48 10.87 0.58
C ALA A 117 3.69 11.97 -0.48
N ASP A 118 2.83 12.05 -1.48
CA ASP A 118 2.91 13.09 -2.50
C ASP A 118 2.46 14.46 -2.00
N ALA A 119 1.55 14.51 -1.02
CA ALA A 119 1.21 15.76 -0.31
C ALA A 119 2.41 16.33 0.47
N ILE A 120 3.39 15.52 0.88
CA ILE A 120 4.62 15.99 1.55
C ILE A 120 5.49 16.85 0.62
N THR A 121 5.38 16.63 -0.69
CA THR A 121 6.24 17.26 -1.70
C THR A 121 5.66 18.57 -2.22
N PRO A 122 6.50 19.55 -2.66
CA PRO A 122 6.04 20.86 -3.15
C PRO A 122 4.91 20.78 -4.18
N MET A 123 4.98 19.82 -5.11
CA MET A 123 3.98 19.64 -6.18
C MET A 123 2.59 19.28 -5.65
N GLY A 124 2.49 18.65 -4.47
CA GLY A 124 1.23 18.30 -3.82
C GLY A 124 0.31 17.38 -4.61
N ILE A 125 -0.95 17.30 -4.19
CA ILE A 125 -2.01 16.46 -4.77
C ILE A 125 -3.34 17.21 -4.86
N ARG A 126 -4.29 16.66 -5.62
CA ARG A 126 -5.69 17.10 -5.64
C ARG A 126 -6.61 15.88 -5.41
N PRO A 127 -6.78 15.44 -4.15
CA PRO A 127 -7.31 14.11 -3.83
C PRO A 127 -8.75 13.89 -4.30
N PHE A 128 -9.53 14.96 -4.45
CA PHE A 128 -10.96 14.90 -4.77
C PHE A 128 -11.27 15.28 -6.22
N ARG A 129 -10.29 15.30 -7.13
CA ARG A 129 -10.59 15.45 -8.56
C ARG A 129 -11.45 14.28 -9.07
N PRO A 130 -12.39 14.51 -10.01
CA PRO A 130 -12.73 15.80 -10.64
C PRO A 130 -13.75 16.64 -9.85
N LEU A 131 -14.25 16.15 -8.71
CA LEU A 131 -15.32 16.80 -7.93
C LEU A 131 -14.88 18.11 -7.26
N SER A 132 -13.60 18.22 -6.92
CA SER A 132 -13.02 19.42 -6.32
C SER A 132 -11.62 19.71 -6.85
N THR A 133 -11.30 21.00 -6.93
CA THR A 133 -9.97 21.49 -7.29
C THR A 133 -9.07 21.70 -6.08
N TRP A 134 -9.53 21.37 -4.87
CA TRP A 134 -8.75 21.50 -3.62
C TRP A 134 -7.38 20.85 -3.77
N HIS A 135 -6.35 21.62 -3.46
CA HIS A 135 -4.94 21.24 -3.59
C HIS A 135 -4.33 21.17 -2.21
N VAL A 136 -3.59 20.09 -1.95
CA VAL A 136 -2.93 19.81 -0.68
C VAL A 136 -1.44 19.66 -0.95
N THR A 137 -0.65 20.48 -0.26
CA THR A 137 0.81 20.37 -0.23
C THR A 137 1.31 20.83 1.13
N PHE A 138 2.27 20.10 1.69
CA PHE A 138 3.00 20.49 2.89
C PHE A 138 4.36 21.12 2.57
N ASP A 139 4.83 20.98 1.32
CA ASP A 139 6.08 21.56 0.84
C ASP A 139 7.30 21.32 1.78
N LEU A 140 7.43 20.10 2.31
CA LEU A 140 8.46 19.78 3.30
C LEU A 140 9.76 19.30 2.66
N THR A 141 9.66 18.55 1.57
CA THR A 141 10.85 18.03 0.88
C THR A 141 10.58 17.74 -0.59
N PRO A 142 11.50 18.09 -1.51
CA PRO A 142 11.35 17.72 -2.91
C PRO A 142 11.28 16.21 -3.09
N ALA A 143 10.43 15.76 -4.02
CA ALA A 143 10.25 14.34 -4.34
C ALA A 143 11.58 13.62 -4.66
N ALA A 144 12.51 14.34 -5.29
CA ALA A 144 13.82 13.84 -5.71
C ALA A 144 14.89 13.82 -4.59
N ASN A 145 14.58 14.26 -3.36
CA ASN A 145 15.57 14.31 -2.28
C ASN A 145 16.02 12.88 -1.90
N PRO A 146 17.29 12.49 -2.16
CA PRO A 146 17.71 11.11 -1.97
C PRO A 146 17.87 10.72 -0.50
N ARG A 147 18.05 11.70 0.41
CA ARG A 147 18.14 11.47 1.85
C ARG A 147 16.77 11.18 2.43
N ALA A 148 15.76 12.00 2.08
CA ALA A 148 14.38 11.78 2.50
C ALA A 148 13.87 10.41 2.04
N ASN A 149 14.08 10.07 0.77
CA ASN A 149 13.67 8.77 0.22
C ASN A 149 14.31 7.58 0.96
N ARG A 150 15.59 7.68 1.34
CA ARG A 150 16.28 6.63 2.13
C ARG A 150 15.78 6.59 3.58
N LEU A 151 15.52 7.74 4.18
CA LEU A 151 15.00 7.85 5.54
C LEU A 151 13.64 7.17 5.65
N PHE A 152 12.69 7.50 4.77
CA PHE A 152 11.38 6.85 4.76
C PHE A 152 11.45 5.35 4.53
N LEU A 153 12.32 4.89 3.60
CA LEU A 153 12.56 3.46 3.40
C LEU A 153 13.07 2.80 4.68
N GLY A 154 14.09 3.39 5.32
CA GLY A 154 14.66 2.88 6.57
C GLY A 154 13.63 2.83 7.70
N LEU A 155 12.84 3.89 7.88
CA LEU A 155 11.78 3.96 8.88
C LEU A 155 10.68 2.91 8.63
N GLY A 156 10.24 2.75 7.39
CA GLY A 156 9.23 1.74 7.03
C GLY A 156 9.71 0.32 7.28
N VAL A 157 10.93 -0.01 6.85
CA VAL A 157 11.53 -1.33 7.08
C VAL A 157 11.72 -1.57 8.58
N ALA A 158 12.23 -0.59 9.33
CA ALA A 158 12.42 -0.71 10.77
C ALA A 158 11.09 -0.88 11.51
N ALA A 159 10.04 -0.14 11.13
CA ALA A 159 8.72 -0.25 11.73
C ALA A 159 8.09 -1.63 11.48
N LEU A 160 8.17 -2.15 10.24
CA LEU A 160 7.68 -3.49 9.94
C LEU A 160 8.50 -4.56 10.66
N ALA A 161 9.83 -4.44 10.69
CA ALA A 161 10.69 -5.36 11.42
C ALA A 161 10.38 -5.37 12.92
N LEU A 162 10.15 -4.21 13.52
CA LEU A 162 9.74 -4.07 14.91
C LEU A 162 8.36 -4.70 15.15
N SER A 163 7.41 -4.46 14.26
CA SER A 163 6.09 -5.12 14.30
C SER A 163 6.23 -6.65 14.33
N VAL A 164 7.04 -7.22 13.44
CA VAL A 164 7.28 -8.67 13.38
C VAL A 164 8.02 -9.16 14.63
N ALA A 165 9.03 -8.43 15.12
CA ALA A 165 9.83 -8.82 16.28
C ALA A 165 9.05 -8.78 17.59
N LEU A 166 8.06 -7.88 17.71
CA LEU A 166 7.25 -7.69 18.91
C LEU A 166 5.94 -8.49 18.91
N THR A 167 5.67 -9.30 17.88
CA THR A 167 4.43 -10.09 17.76
C THR A 167 4.72 -11.56 17.46
N PRO A 168 3.87 -12.49 17.95
CA PRO A 168 4.06 -13.92 17.76
C PRO A 168 4.08 -14.33 16.29
#